data_AF-A0A8T7BPS0-F1
#
_entry.id   AF-A0A8T7BPS0-F1
#
_cell.length_a   1.000
_cell.length_b   1.000
_cell.length_c   1.000
_cell.angle_alpha   90.00
_cell.angle_beta   90.00
_cell.angle_gamma   90.00
#
_symmetry.space_group_name_H-M   'P 1'
#
loop_
_entity.id
_entity.type
_entity.pdbx_description
1 polymer ?
#
loop_
_entity_poly.entity_id
_entity_poly.type
_entity_poly.pdbx_seq_one_letter_code
_entity_poly.pdbx_strand_id
1 'polypeptide(L)'
;MRFNKYIMRIAGFSLLFSPGLDAWANEPLRLHIDLDSAFYTISTEEAHLTNSAFAPLGTNGPTRPDRNSTILAQADTSDVNTVDELSDEKYKDRLFTTNKMHQYLGIGAIAMGLISALAPKDEDGLHEDAARVSTLLAAGAVGTGFIYHWEDIGGEGGLSDPDNMHTLLAGLGALGIAISTATAPDSSHASTGMLGLTAMLIGVKYTW
;
A
#
# COMPACT_ATOMS: atom_id res chain seq x y z
N MET A 1 -11.43 19.90 -20.26
CA MET A 1 -10.48 18.90 -20.78
C MET A 1 -9.13 19.07 -20.08
N ARG A 2 -8.80 18.23 -19.09
CA ARG A 2 -7.50 18.22 -18.36
C ARG A 2 -7.05 16.78 -18.04
N PHE A 3 -7.04 15.90 -19.04
CA PHE A 3 -6.76 14.46 -18.85
C PHE A 3 -5.33 14.03 -19.24
N ASN A 4 -4.40 14.96 -19.48
CA ASN A 4 -3.15 14.63 -20.20
C ASN A 4 -1.83 14.91 -19.46
N LYS A 5 -1.81 14.89 -18.12
CA LYS A 5 -0.56 15.09 -17.33
C LYS A 5 -0.02 13.85 -16.62
N TYR A 6 -0.77 12.75 -16.53
CA TYR A 6 -0.37 11.59 -15.72
C TYR A 6 0.31 10.46 -16.51
N ILE A 7 0.13 10.38 -17.83
CA ILE A 7 0.66 9.25 -18.64
C ILE A 7 2.17 9.38 -18.93
N MET A 8 2.78 10.55 -18.75
CA MET A 8 4.17 10.78 -19.19
C MET A 8 5.26 10.57 -18.12
N ARG A 9 4.91 10.13 -16.90
CA ARG A 9 5.91 9.87 -15.82
C ARG A 9 6.14 8.39 -15.49
N ILE A 10 5.36 7.48 -16.05
CA ILE A 10 5.51 6.03 -15.84
C ILE A 10 6.72 5.46 -16.62
N ALA A 11 7.24 6.18 -17.61
CA ALA A 11 8.40 5.73 -18.40
C ALA A 11 9.77 5.81 -17.69
N GLY A 12 9.82 6.25 -16.43
CA GLY A 12 11.08 6.50 -15.71
C GLY A 12 11.55 5.41 -14.74
N PHE A 13 10.71 4.44 -14.38
CA PHE A 13 11.02 3.48 -13.30
C PHE A 13 11.18 2.02 -13.78
N SER A 14 11.36 1.80 -15.09
CA SER A 14 11.47 0.45 -15.67
C SER A 14 12.90 0.01 -16.02
N LEU A 15 13.95 0.65 -15.50
CA LEU A 15 15.33 0.38 -15.96
C LEU A 15 16.40 0.16 -14.86
N LEU A 16 16.04 -0.15 -13.61
CA LEU A 16 17.04 -0.34 -12.54
C LEU A 16 17.00 -1.68 -11.78
N PHE A 17 16.23 -2.67 -12.22
CA PHE A 17 16.17 -4.00 -11.59
C PHE A 17 16.31 -5.18 -12.59
N SER A 18 17.26 -5.10 -13.53
CA SER A 18 17.54 -6.21 -14.46
C SER A 18 19.03 -6.54 -14.61
N PRO A 19 19.69 -6.94 -13.52
CA PRO A 19 20.57 -8.09 -13.66
C PRO A 19 20.34 -9.06 -12.48
N GLY A 20 19.60 -10.13 -12.71
CA GLY A 20 19.44 -11.21 -11.70
C GLY A 20 18.23 -12.12 -11.88
N LEU A 21 17.18 -11.70 -12.58
CA LEU A 21 16.00 -12.54 -12.83
C LEU A 21 16.27 -13.70 -13.81
N ASP A 22 17.33 -13.59 -14.63
CA ASP A 22 17.66 -14.60 -15.65
C ASP A 22 18.22 -15.90 -15.03
N ALA A 23 18.71 -15.85 -13.78
CA ALA A 23 19.21 -17.03 -13.07
C ALA A 23 18.07 -17.94 -12.55
N TRP A 24 16.81 -17.47 -12.59
CA TRP A 24 15.65 -18.19 -12.07
C TRP A 24 14.76 -18.81 -13.15
N ALA A 25 15.06 -18.60 -14.43
CA ALA A 25 14.20 -19.01 -15.54
C ALA A 25 14.41 -20.47 -16.02
N ASN A 26 15.39 -21.21 -15.49
CA ASN A 26 15.78 -22.52 -16.03
C ASN A 26 15.52 -23.74 -15.11
N GLU A 27 15.10 -23.52 -13.86
CA GLU A 27 14.58 -24.60 -13.00
C GLU A 27 13.06 -24.59 -13.10
N PRO A 28 12.39 -25.70 -13.48
CA PRO A 28 10.93 -25.75 -13.53
C PRO A 28 10.38 -25.72 -12.09
N LEU A 29 10.25 -24.52 -11.54
CA LEU A 29 9.33 -24.21 -10.45
C LEU A 29 7.93 -24.59 -10.93
N ARG A 30 7.51 -25.84 -10.69
CA ARG A 30 6.12 -26.29 -10.79
C ARG A 30 5.32 -25.73 -9.61
N LEU A 31 5.42 -24.43 -9.37
CA LEU A 31 4.43 -23.70 -8.62
C LEU A 31 3.48 -23.13 -9.68
N HIS A 32 2.40 -23.87 -9.96
CA HIS A 32 1.34 -23.42 -10.86
C HIS A 32 0.53 -22.30 -10.17
N ILE A 33 1.17 -21.15 -9.98
CA ILE A 33 0.47 -19.90 -9.69
C ILE A 33 0.19 -19.29 -11.06
N ASP A 34 -1.05 -19.48 -11.51
CA ASP A 34 -1.59 -18.86 -12.71
C ASP A 34 -1.69 -17.34 -12.49
N LEU A 35 -0.57 -16.64 -12.69
CA LEU A 35 -0.44 -15.19 -12.56
C LEU A 35 -1.26 -14.44 -13.62
N ASP A 36 -1.61 -15.09 -14.74
CA ASP A 36 -2.43 -14.51 -15.80
C ASP A 36 -3.89 -14.31 -15.32
N SER A 37 -4.37 -15.14 -14.40
CA SER A 37 -5.69 -14.99 -13.78
C SER A 37 -5.75 -13.93 -12.66
N ALA A 38 -4.63 -13.68 -11.98
CA ALA A 38 -4.57 -12.76 -10.84
C ALA A 38 -4.51 -11.28 -11.26
N PHE A 39 -3.85 -10.98 -12.38
CA PHE A 39 -3.74 -9.59 -12.88
C PHE A 39 -4.95 -9.14 -13.72
N TYR A 40 -5.68 -10.07 -14.36
CA TYR A 40 -6.82 -9.69 -15.21
C TYR A 40 -8.10 -9.35 -14.41
N THR A 41 -8.21 -9.85 -13.18
CA THR A 41 -9.42 -9.66 -12.35
C THR A 41 -9.44 -8.32 -11.60
N ILE A 42 -8.29 -7.63 -11.46
CA ILE A 42 -8.21 -6.35 -10.74
C ILE A 42 -8.47 -5.14 -11.66
N SER A 43 -8.41 -5.33 -12.98
CA SER A 43 -8.51 -4.21 -13.95
C SER A 43 -9.94 -3.82 -14.34
N THR A 44 -10.99 -4.55 -13.96
CA THR A 44 -12.33 -4.37 -14.56
C THR A 44 -13.46 -3.96 -13.61
N GLU A 45 -13.26 -3.92 -12.28
CA GLU A 45 -14.33 -3.51 -11.34
C GLU A 45 -14.33 -2.03 -10.92
N GLU A 46 -13.32 -1.21 -11.26
CA GLU A 46 -13.28 0.21 -10.87
C GLU A 46 -13.68 1.22 -11.97
N ALA A 47 -14.34 0.78 -13.04
CA ALA A 47 -14.84 1.70 -14.09
C ALA A 47 -16.26 2.25 -13.85
N HIS A 48 -16.97 1.85 -12.78
CA HIS A 48 -18.40 2.15 -12.63
C HIS A 48 -18.86 2.64 -11.24
N LEU A 49 -18.06 3.47 -10.56
CA LEU A 49 -18.56 4.32 -9.47
C LEU A 49 -18.42 5.80 -9.83
N THR A 50 -19.36 6.24 -10.67
CA THR A 50 -20.09 7.52 -10.63
C THR A 50 -19.54 8.55 -9.62
N ASN A 51 -18.87 9.63 -10.02
CA ASN A 51 -19.43 10.79 -10.71
C ASN A 51 -20.92 11.05 -10.40
N SER A 52 -21.21 11.43 -9.15
CA SER A 52 -22.47 12.11 -8.81
C SER A 52 -22.19 13.26 -7.84
N ALA A 53 -22.62 14.45 -8.27
CA ALA A 53 -22.75 15.70 -7.53
C ALA A 53 -21.48 16.55 -7.31
N PHE A 54 -20.92 17.10 -8.40
CA PHE A 54 -20.34 18.44 -8.34
C PHE A 54 -21.31 19.41 -9.01
N ALA A 55 -22.12 20.10 -8.21
CA ALA A 55 -22.94 21.21 -8.68
C ALA A 55 -22.01 22.35 -9.15
N PRO A 56 -22.25 22.98 -10.30
CA PRO A 56 -21.47 24.13 -10.72
C PRO A 56 -21.74 25.29 -9.75
N LEU A 57 -20.74 25.65 -8.94
CA LEU A 57 -20.75 26.90 -8.18
C LEU A 57 -20.76 28.06 -9.19
N GLY A 58 -21.91 28.75 -9.25
CA GLY A 58 -22.10 29.92 -10.08
C GLY A 58 -21.10 31.02 -9.73
N THR A 59 -20.39 31.50 -10.75
CA THR A 59 -19.53 32.68 -10.68
C THR A 59 -20.39 33.93 -10.68
N ASN A 60 -20.67 34.50 -9.51
CA ASN A 60 -21.11 35.89 -9.36
C ASN A 60 -20.23 36.57 -8.31
N GLY A 61 -19.30 37.40 -8.78
CA GLY A 61 -18.83 38.55 -7.99
C GLY A 61 -19.24 39.83 -8.72
N PRO A 62 -19.05 41.03 -8.14
CA PRO A 62 -18.86 41.36 -6.73
C PRO A 62 -19.83 42.46 -6.27
N THR A 63 -20.44 42.33 -5.08
CA THR A 63 -21.02 43.50 -4.38
C THR A 63 -20.77 43.39 -2.88
N ARG A 64 -19.73 44.10 -2.43
CA ARG A 64 -19.66 44.74 -1.11
C ARG A 64 -20.25 46.15 -1.32
N PRO A 65 -20.95 46.81 -0.37
CA PRO A 65 -21.02 46.61 1.09
C PRO A 65 -22.48 46.48 1.62
N ASP A 66 -22.70 45.92 2.80
CA ASP A 66 -23.05 46.77 3.95
C ASP A 66 -22.98 46.02 5.28
N ARG A 67 -22.42 46.71 6.29
CA ARG A 67 -22.53 46.32 7.70
C ARG A 67 -23.82 46.94 8.22
N ASN A 68 -24.87 46.14 8.42
CA ASN A 68 -25.91 46.26 9.45
C ASN A 68 -27.22 45.58 9.00
N SER A 69 -27.39 44.32 9.38
CA SER A 69 -28.70 43.74 9.68
C SER A 69 -28.54 42.56 10.63
N THR A 70 -28.17 42.89 11.87
CA THR A 70 -28.82 42.22 13.01
C THR A 70 -30.33 42.34 12.76
N ILE A 71 -31.06 41.22 12.72
CA ILE A 71 -32.46 41.02 13.17
C ILE A 71 -33.01 39.71 12.55
N LEU A 72 -33.23 38.73 13.44
CA LEU A 72 -34.26 37.68 13.40
C LEU A 72 -34.30 36.69 12.21
N ALA A 73 -33.63 35.57 12.39
CA ALA A 73 -34.18 34.26 12.02
C ALA A 73 -34.04 33.31 13.22
N GLN A 74 -34.86 33.56 14.26
CA GLN A 74 -35.14 32.56 15.28
C GLN A 74 -36.06 31.54 14.61
N ALA A 75 -35.45 30.55 13.96
CA ALA A 75 -36.15 29.39 13.46
C ALA A 75 -36.69 28.62 14.67
N ASP A 76 -38.01 28.66 14.80
CA ASP A 76 -38.79 27.81 15.69
C ASP A 76 -38.45 26.35 15.41
N THR A 77 -37.81 25.68 16.38
CA THR A 77 -37.43 24.26 16.33
C THR A 77 -38.26 23.46 17.35
N SER A 78 -39.52 23.85 17.50
CA SER A 78 -40.49 23.13 18.34
C SER A 78 -41.41 22.31 17.43
N ASP A 79 -40.95 21.11 17.01
CA ASP A 79 -41.75 19.97 16.49
C ASP A 79 -41.15 19.28 15.26
N VAL A 80 -39.96 18.70 15.41
CA VAL A 80 -39.55 17.56 14.58
C VAL A 80 -38.95 16.47 15.49
N ASN A 81 -39.82 15.83 16.28
CA ASN A 81 -39.56 14.54 16.91
C ASN A 81 -39.78 13.40 15.90
N THR A 82 -39.20 13.52 14.72
CA THR A 82 -38.87 12.35 13.88
C THR A 82 -37.36 12.24 13.93
N VAL A 83 -36.89 11.74 15.08
CA VAL A 83 -35.61 11.05 15.16
C VAL A 83 -35.84 9.80 14.32
N ASP A 84 -35.64 9.95 13.02
CA ASP A 84 -35.55 8.83 12.08
C ASP A 84 -34.43 7.98 12.65
N GLU A 85 -34.84 6.88 13.27
CA GLU A 85 -33.99 5.82 13.81
C GLU A 85 -33.31 5.23 12.58
N LEU A 86 -32.32 5.96 12.04
CA LEU A 86 -31.35 5.48 11.09
C LEU A 86 -30.67 4.35 11.84
N SER A 87 -31.24 3.16 11.66
CA SER A 87 -30.75 1.90 12.17
C SER A 87 -29.24 1.95 12.08
N ASP A 88 -28.57 1.66 13.21
CA ASP A 88 -27.15 1.34 13.27
C ASP A 88 -26.87 0.17 12.31
N GLU A 89 -26.89 0.43 11.00
CA GLU A 89 -26.30 -0.42 9.99
C GLU A 89 -24.80 -0.33 10.24
N LYS A 90 -24.39 -1.15 11.20
CA LYS A 90 -23.04 -1.37 11.65
C LYS A 90 -22.21 -1.56 10.41
N TYR A 91 -21.41 -0.54 10.08
CA TYR A 91 -20.60 -0.49 8.87
C TYR A 91 -19.82 -1.80 8.76
N LYS A 92 -20.19 -2.66 7.80
CA LYS A 92 -19.53 -3.95 7.63
C LYS A 92 -18.19 -3.68 7.00
N ASP A 93 -17.17 -3.80 7.82
CA ASP A 93 -15.80 -3.57 7.42
C ASP A 93 -15.44 -4.57 6.30
N ARG A 94 -15.13 -4.05 5.11
CA ARG A 94 -14.83 -4.92 3.95
C ARG A 94 -13.55 -5.69 4.25
N LEU A 95 -13.58 -7.01 4.05
CA LEU A 95 -12.40 -7.86 4.29
C LEU A 95 -11.28 -7.57 3.28
N PHE A 96 -11.65 -7.13 2.08
CA PHE A 96 -10.73 -6.77 1.02
C PHE A 96 -10.86 -5.28 0.73
N THR A 97 -9.88 -4.53 1.23
CA THR A 97 -9.63 -3.16 0.79
C THR A 97 -8.17 -3.08 0.37
N THR A 98 -7.90 -2.14 -0.50
CA THR A 98 -6.58 -1.69 -0.90
C THR A 98 -5.58 -1.59 0.26
N ASN A 99 -5.98 -0.93 1.35
CA ASN A 99 -5.13 -0.76 2.53
C ASN A 99 -4.89 -2.08 3.27
N LYS A 100 -5.92 -2.94 3.37
CA LYS A 100 -5.79 -4.28 3.97
C LYS A 100 -4.89 -5.19 3.15
N MET A 101 -4.90 -5.08 1.82
CA MET A 101 -4.00 -5.85 0.96
C MET A 101 -2.53 -5.52 1.25
N HIS A 102 -2.15 -4.24 1.27
CA HIS A 102 -0.80 -3.81 1.65
C HIS A 102 -0.41 -4.34 3.03
N GLN A 103 -1.31 -4.20 4.00
CA GLN A 103 -1.12 -4.66 5.38
C GLN A 103 -0.89 -6.18 5.46
N TYR A 104 -1.70 -6.99 4.78
CA TYR A 104 -1.58 -8.44 4.78
C TYR A 104 -0.32 -8.92 4.07
N LEU A 105 0.08 -8.28 2.97
CA LEU A 105 1.33 -8.59 2.28
C LEU A 105 2.53 -8.28 3.20
N GLY A 106 2.54 -7.12 3.85
CA GLY A 106 3.62 -6.74 4.77
C GLY A 106 3.76 -7.65 5.99
N ILE A 107 2.65 -7.95 6.67
CA ILE A 107 2.64 -8.89 7.82
C ILE A 107 3.00 -10.31 7.36
N GLY A 108 2.49 -10.75 6.22
CA GLY A 108 2.81 -12.05 5.64
C GLY A 108 4.30 -12.19 5.34
N ALA A 109 4.93 -11.16 4.78
CA ALA A 109 6.36 -11.13 4.54
C ALA A 109 7.16 -11.29 5.84
N ILE A 110 6.83 -10.51 6.88
CA ILE A 110 7.48 -10.60 8.19
C ILE A 110 7.30 -12.01 8.79
N ALA A 111 6.09 -12.56 8.75
CA ALA A 111 5.80 -13.89 9.28
C ALA A 111 6.63 -14.97 8.57
N MET A 112 6.68 -14.95 7.23
CA MET A 112 7.46 -15.89 6.44
C MET A 112 8.97 -15.71 6.64
N GLY A 113 9.44 -14.46 6.79
CA GLY A 113 10.84 -14.20 7.13
C GLY A 113 11.23 -14.75 8.51
N LEU A 114 10.34 -14.65 9.50
CA LEU A 114 10.54 -15.25 10.82
C LEU A 114 10.54 -16.79 10.75
N ILE A 115 9.62 -17.38 9.98
CA ILE A 115 9.59 -18.83 9.75
C ILE A 115 10.91 -19.26 9.11
N SER A 116 11.37 -18.57 8.07
CA SER A 116 12.66 -18.83 7.43
C SER A 116 13.82 -18.76 8.42
N ALA A 117 13.87 -17.72 9.26
CA ALA A 117 14.94 -17.55 10.24
C ALA A 117 15.02 -18.69 11.27
N LEU A 118 13.87 -19.24 11.66
CA LEU A 118 13.74 -20.31 12.65
C LEU A 118 13.81 -21.71 12.04
N ALA A 119 13.58 -21.86 10.74
CA ALA A 119 13.55 -23.14 10.06
C ALA A 119 14.93 -23.82 10.00
N PRO A 120 14.96 -25.18 9.94
CA PRO A 120 16.15 -25.94 9.58
C PRO A 120 16.71 -25.49 8.23
N LYS A 121 18.04 -25.46 8.11
CA LYS A 121 18.77 -24.95 6.93
C LYS A 121 19.12 -26.07 5.96
N ASP A 122 18.16 -26.97 5.75
CA ASP A 122 18.28 -28.04 4.76
C ASP A 122 18.17 -27.43 3.36
N GLU A 123 18.95 -27.93 2.40
CA GLU A 123 18.85 -27.54 0.98
C GLU A 123 17.43 -27.84 0.46
N ASP A 124 16.85 -26.93 -0.33
CA ASP A 124 15.46 -27.01 -0.81
C ASP A 124 14.43 -27.18 0.32
N GLY A 125 14.77 -26.71 1.52
CA GLY A 125 13.96 -26.84 2.73
C GLY A 125 13.06 -25.63 3.03
N LEU A 126 12.33 -25.73 4.15
CA LEU A 126 11.42 -24.68 4.61
C LEU A 126 12.11 -23.31 4.81
N HIS A 127 13.41 -23.29 5.16
CA HIS A 127 14.19 -22.06 5.25
C HIS A 127 14.18 -21.27 3.94
N GLU A 128 14.45 -21.96 2.83
CA GLU A 128 14.55 -21.38 1.51
C GLU A 128 13.18 -20.99 0.96
N ASP A 129 12.20 -21.89 1.02
CA ASP A 129 10.84 -21.62 0.55
C ASP A 129 10.21 -20.43 1.28
N ALA A 130 10.33 -20.39 2.61
CA ALA A 130 9.80 -19.28 3.39
C ALA A 130 10.54 -17.96 3.10
N ALA A 131 11.85 -17.98 2.80
CA ALA A 131 12.59 -16.77 2.39
C ALA A 131 12.12 -16.26 1.03
N ARG A 132 11.91 -17.15 0.06
CA ARG A 132 11.39 -16.83 -1.28
C ARG A 132 9.99 -16.23 -1.20
N VAL A 133 9.09 -16.87 -0.45
CA VAL A 133 7.72 -16.37 -0.24
C VAL A 133 7.75 -15.03 0.51
N SER A 134 8.60 -14.89 1.53
CA SER A 134 8.81 -13.62 2.25
C SER A 134 9.21 -12.50 1.30
N THR A 135 10.17 -12.75 0.41
CA THR A 135 10.62 -11.79 -0.61
C THR A 135 9.50 -11.38 -1.55
N LEU A 136 8.72 -12.34 -2.06
CA LEU A 136 7.58 -12.05 -2.95
C LEU A 136 6.52 -11.20 -2.24
N LEU A 137 6.18 -11.54 -1.00
CA LEU A 137 5.22 -10.77 -0.20
C LEU A 137 5.74 -9.38 0.13
N ALA A 138 7.03 -9.23 0.45
CA ALA A 138 7.65 -7.93 0.71
C ALA A 138 7.63 -7.05 -0.54
N ALA A 139 7.94 -7.62 -1.71
CA ALA A 139 7.85 -6.91 -2.98
C ALA A 139 6.40 -6.48 -3.29
N GLY A 140 5.43 -7.36 -3.04
CA GLY A 140 4.00 -7.03 -3.16
C GLY A 140 3.58 -5.91 -2.20
N ALA A 141 4.05 -5.94 -0.95
CA ALA A 141 3.77 -4.90 0.04
C ALA A 141 4.34 -3.55 -0.39
N VAL A 142 5.60 -3.51 -0.86
CA VAL A 142 6.21 -2.28 -1.39
C VAL A 142 5.45 -1.78 -2.61
N GLY A 143 5.12 -2.65 -3.57
CA GLY A 143 4.41 -2.27 -4.78
C GLY A 143 3.02 -1.71 -4.49
N THR A 144 2.23 -2.39 -3.65
CA THR A 144 0.90 -1.91 -3.25
C THR A 144 0.98 -0.65 -2.39
N GLY A 145 1.93 -0.56 -1.46
CA GLY A 145 2.15 0.65 -0.66
C GLY A 145 2.49 1.86 -1.54
N PHE A 146 3.38 1.66 -2.51
CA PHE A 146 3.73 2.69 -3.48
C PHE A 146 2.54 3.13 -4.34
N ILE A 147 1.71 2.21 -4.82
CA ILE A 147 0.54 2.56 -5.66
C ILE A 147 -0.49 3.35 -4.85
N TYR A 148 -0.73 2.98 -3.60
CA TYR A 148 -1.87 3.48 -2.84
C TYR A 148 -1.55 4.64 -1.91
N HIS A 149 -0.29 4.78 -1.51
CA HIS A 149 0.18 5.84 -0.59
C HIS A 149 1.18 6.79 -1.26
N TRP A 150 1.22 6.82 -2.60
CA TRP A 150 2.15 7.67 -3.36
C TRP A 150 2.09 9.15 -2.98
N GLU A 151 0.88 9.67 -2.74
CA GLU A 151 0.65 11.09 -2.43
C GLU A 151 1.08 11.47 -1.00
N ASP A 152 1.16 10.47 -0.11
CA ASP A 152 1.57 10.65 1.28
C ASP A 152 3.11 10.60 1.44
N ILE A 153 3.81 10.05 0.44
CA ILE A 153 5.27 9.96 0.42
C ILE A 153 5.88 11.31 0.00
N GLY A 154 6.77 11.85 0.85
CA GLY A 154 7.53 13.06 0.55
C GLY A 154 6.86 14.38 0.98
N GLY A 155 5.90 14.31 1.91
CA GLY A 155 5.29 15.47 2.54
C GLY A 155 6.27 16.35 3.35
N GLU A 156 5.79 17.50 3.84
CA GLU A 156 6.60 18.55 4.49
C GLU A 156 7.33 18.09 5.77
N GLY A 157 6.97 16.94 6.35
CA GLY A 157 7.53 16.45 7.61
C GLY A 157 8.91 15.76 7.50
N GLY A 158 9.40 15.44 6.29
CA GLY A 158 10.71 14.78 6.11
C GLY A 158 10.84 13.49 6.94
N LEU A 159 11.99 13.25 7.58
CA LEU A 159 12.21 12.06 8.44
C LEU A 159 11.47 12.11 9.79
N SER A 160 10.84 13.24 10.14
CA SER A 160 9.99 13.33 11.33
C SER A 160 8.56 12.86 11.05
N ASP A 161 8.22 12.70 9.77
CA ASP A 161 6.92 12.18 9.33
C ASP A 161 6.90 10.65 9.48
N PRO A 162 5.95 10.08 10.24
CA PRO A 162 5.83 8.64 10.39
C PRO A 162 5.68 7.89 9.06
N ASP A 163 5.01 8.47 8.05
CA ASP A 163 4.75 7.79 6.77
C ASP A 163 6.02 7.72 5.90
N ASN A 164 6.85 8.77 5.96
CA ASN A 164 8.17 8.76 5.33
C ASN A 164 9.10 7.75 6.01
N MET A 165 9.07 7.67 7.35
CA MET A 165 9.87 6.69 8.09
C MET A 165 9.42 5.25 7.84
N HIS A 166 8.11 5.02 7.74
CA HIS A 166 7.57 3.72 7.34
C HIS A 166 8.07 3.34 5.95
N THR A 167 7.89 4.21 4.97
CA THR A 167 8.30 3.97 3.58
C THR A 167 9.81 3.66 3.49
N LEU A 168 10.65 4.46 4.16
CA LEU A 168 12.09 4.27 4.17
C LEU A 168 12.50 2.95 4.83
N LEU A 169 12.04 2.69 6.06
CA LEU A 169 12.47 1.53 6.83
C LEU A 169 11.86 0.22 6.32
N ALA A 170 10.57 0.22 5.95
CA ALA A 170 9.92 -0.94 5.36
C ALA A 170 10.48 -1.22 3.96
N GLY A 171 10.76 -0.19 3.15
CA GLY A 171 11.40 -0.33 1.85
C GLY A 171 12.83 -0.88 1.93
N LEU A 172 13.68 -0.32 2.82
CA LEU A 172 15.02 -0.85 3.09
C LEU A 172 14.96 -2.27 3.66
N GLY A 173 13.95 -2.55 4.49
CA GLY A 173 13.73 -3.86 5.06
C GLY A 173 13.40 -4.91 3.99
N ALA A 174 12.46 -4.60 3.10
CA ALA A 174 12.12 -5.43 1.95
C ALA A 174 13.32 -5.65 1.02
N LEU A 175 14.11 -4.60 0.75
CA LEU A 175 15.34 -4.71 -0.03
C LEU A 175 16.38 -5.61 0.64
N GLY A 176 16.54 -5.53 1.96
CA GLY A 176 17.43 -6.40 2.73
C GLY A 176 17.04 -7.88 2.65
N ILE A 177 15.74 -8.18 2.74
CA ILE A 177 15.21 -9.54 2.56
C ILE A 177 15.47 -10.03 1.12
N ALA A 178 15.22 -9.19 0.12
CA ALA A 178 15.45 -9.55 -1.28
C ALA A 178 16.93 -9.81 -1.57
N ILE A 179 17.85 -8.95 -1.09
CA ILE A 179 19.30 -9.15 -1.23
C ILE A 179 19.73 -10.43 -0.53
N SER A 180 19.28 -10.65 0.71
CA SER A 180 19.58 -11.87 1.47
C SER A 180 19.17 -13.13 0.71
N THR A 181 17.96 -13.13 0.14
CA THR A 181 17.45 -14.26 -0.64
C THR A 181 18.23 -14.45 -1.95
N ALA A 182 18.62 -13.35 -2.61
CA ALA A 182 19.35 -13.40 -3.88
C ALA A 182 20.81 -13.85 -3.75
N THR A 183 21.44 -13.68 -2.58
CA THR A 183 22.85 -14.04 -2.37
C THR A 183 23.05 -15.34 -1.58
N ALA A 184 21.96 -16.04 -1.27
CA ALA A 184 21.97 -17.38 -0.70
C ALA A 184 22.12 -18.44 -1.82
N PRO A 185 22.78 -19.59 -1.57
CA PRO A 185 23.51 -19.95 -0.34
C PRO A 185 24.97 -19.44 -0.32
N ASP A 186 25.45 -18.83 -1.41
CA ASP A 186 26.87 -18.61 -1.69
C ASP A 186 27.60 -17.59 -0.79
N SER A 187 26.87 -16.83 0.03
CA SER A 187 27.43 -15.78 0.88
C SER A 187 26.75 -15.68 2.25
N SER A 188 27.33 -14.90 3.17
CA SER A 188 26.71 -14.59 4.46
C SER A 188 25.43 -13.76 4.25
N HIS A 189 24.29 -14.45 4.12
CA HIS A 189 22.98 -13.84 3.85
C HIS A 189 22.13 -13.64 5.11
N ALA A 190 22.36 -14.40 6.18
CA ALA A 190 21.54 -14.38 7.38
C ALA A 190 21.51 -13.01 8.08
N SER A 191 22.66 -12.33 8.19
CA SER A 191 22.73 -10.99 8.82
C SER A 191 21.95 -9.95 8.03
N THR A 192 22.06 -9.96 6.70
CA THR A 192 21.32 -9.04 5.82
C THR A 192 19.82 -9.29 5.91
N GLY A 193 19.40 -10.55 5.92
CA GLY A 193 18.00 -10.93 6.06
C GLY A 193 17.42 -10.50 7.40
N MET A 194 18.14 -10.73 8.50
CA MET A 194 17.72 -10.31 9.85
C MET A 194 17.68 -8.79 10.03
N LEU A 195 18.64 -8.06 9.46
CA LEU A 195 18.60 -6.59 9.44
C LEU A 195 17.41 -6.08 8.62
N GLY A 196 17.15 -6.69 7.46
CA GLY A 196 15.99 -6.39 6.63
C GLY A 196 14.68 -6.59 7.37
N LEU A 197 14.51 -7.75 8.00
CA LEU A 197 13.31 -8.07 8.79
C LEU A 197 13.13 -7.14 10.00
N THR A 198 14.23 -6.80 10.68
CA THR A 198 14.20 -5.84 11.79
C THR A 198 13.79 -4.44 11.32
N ALA A 199 14.33 -3.99 10.18
CA ALA A 199 13.95 -2.70 9.60
C ALA A 199 12.47 -2.67 9.19
N MET A 200 11.93 -3.74 8.61
CA MET A 200 10.49 -3.85 8.33
C MET A 200 9.64 -3.75 9.60
N LEU A 201 9.99 -4.48 10.66
CA LEU A 201 9.28 -4.43 11.94
C LEU A 201 9.24 -3.02 12.54
N ILE A 202 10.37 -2.31 12.50
CA ILE A 202 10.44 -0.92 12.96
C ILE A 202 9.61 -0.01 12.05
N GLY A 203 9.68 -0.18 10.73
CA GLY A 203 8.86 0.57 9.77
C GLY A 203 7.36 0.44 10.01
N VAL A 204 6.87 -0.79 10.24
CA VAL A 204 5.46 -1.05 10.59
C VAL A 204 5.05 -0.28 11.84
N LYS A 205 5.94 -0.20 12.85
CA LYS A 205 5.65 0.49 14.11
C LYS A 205 5.40 1.99 13.96
N TYR A 206 5.93 2.65 12.93
CA TYR A 206 5.67 4.08 12.70
C TYR A 206 4.22 4.35 12.25
N THR A 207 3.55 3.37 11.66
CA THR A 207 2.18 3.49 11.14
C THR A 207 1.11 2.85 12.04
N TRP A 208 1.52 2.22 13.16
CA TRP A 208 0.65 1.45 14.09
C TRP A 208 0.81 1.86 15.56
#